data_AF-A0A6V7LC16-F1
#
_entry.id   AF-A0A6V7LC16-F1
#
_cell.length_a   1.000
_cell.length_b   1.000
_cell.length_c   1.000
_cell.angle_alpha   90.00
_cell.angle_beta   90.00
_cell.angle_gamma   90.00
#
_symmetry.space_group_name_H-M   'P 1'
#
loop_
_entity.id
_entity.type
_entity.pdbx_description
1 polymer ?
#
loop_
_entity_poly.entity_id
_entity_poly.type
_entity_poly.pdbx_seq_one_letter_code
_entity_poly.pdbx_strand_id
1 'polypeptide(L)' 'RFPHKPYINEGFPKNETVEFFTNVTFRCPIVSDLEPYIQWVKVEQYPNDSDGTPNGTLLQ' A
#
# COMPACT_ATOMS: atom_id res chain seq x y z
N ARG A 1 23.22 -5.66 7.90
CA ARG A 1 21.79 -5.31 7.72
C ARG A 1 21.53 -4.07 8.56
N PHE A 2 21.21 -2.94 7.92
CA PHE A 2 20.97 -1.68 8.62
C PHE A 2 19.47 -1.54 8.87
N PRO A 3 19.03 -1.31 10.12
CA PRO A 3 17.61 -1.16 10.43
C PRO A 3 17.00 0.00 9.64
N HIS A 4 16.06 -0.31 8.74
CA HIS A 4 15.34 0.69 7.94
C HIS A 4 13.82 0.64 8.22
N LYS A 5 13.16 1.80 8.08
CA LYS A 5 11.69 1.87 8.13
C LYS A 5 11.10 1.06 6.96
N PRO A 6 10.09 0.20 7.17
CA PRO A 6 9.52 -0.59 6.09
C PRO A 6 9.05 0.31 4.94
N TYR A 7 9.30 -0.12 3.72
CA TYR A 7 8.88 0.61 2.51
C TYR A 7 8.25 -0.33 1.49
N ILE A 8 7.36 0.21 0.68
CA ILE A 8 6.73 -0.49 -0.44
C ILE A 8 7.68 -0.43 -1.64
N ASN A 9 7.83 -1.53 -2.37
CA ASN A 9 8.63 -1.56 -3.59
C ASN A 9 8.16 -0.52 -4.62
N GLU A 10 9.11 0.06 -5.34
CA GLU A 10 8.83 1.04 -6.38
C GLU A 10 7.87 0.49 -7.44
N GLY A 11 6.93 1.35 -7.88
CA GLY A 11 5.95 1.00 -8.89
C GLY A 11 4.79 0.14 -8.38
N PHE A 12 4.59 0.02 -7.07
CA PHE A 12 3.42 -0.58 -6.43
C PHE A 12 2.72 0.43 -5.50
N PRO A 13 1.40 0.30 -5.28
CA PRO A 13 0.45 -0.55 -6.02
C PRO A 13 0.27 -0.06 -7.47
N LYS A 14 -0.04 -0.99 -8.38
CA LYS A 14 -0.31 -0.65 -9.80
C LYS A 14 -1.79 -0.39 -10.02
N ASN A 15 -2.08 0.45 -11.01
CA ASN A 15 -3.44 0.61 -11.52
C ASN A 15 -3.85 -0.67 -12.25
N GLU A 16 -4.93 -1.30 -11.78
CA GLU A 16 -5.50 -2.51 -12.37
C GLU A 16 -6.92 -2.21 -12.87
N THR A 17 -7.24 -2.69 -14.07
CA THR A 17 -8.59 -2.61 -14.64
C THR A 17 -9.12 -4.01 -14.82
N VAL A 18 -10.33 -4.27 -14.31
CA VAL A 18 -10.98 -5.58 -14.40
C VAL A 18 -12.37 -5.43 -15.00
N GLU A 19 -12.89 -6.53 -15.56
CA GLU A 19 -14.26 -6.57 -16.07
C GLU A 19 -15.27 -6.40 -14.93
N PHE A 20 -16.43 -5.85 -15.26
CA PHE A 20 -17.51 -5.72 -14.29
C PHE A 20 -17.90 -7.09 -13.73
N PHE A 21 -18.12 -7.17 -12.41
CA PHE A 21 -18.46 -8.39 -11.68
C PHE A 21 -17.32 -9.43 -11.55
N THR A 22 -16.08 -9.03 -11.82
CA THR A 22 -14.89 -9.88 -11.61
C THR A 22 -14.02 -9.37 -10.45
N ASN A 23 -13.14 -10.24 -9.94
CA ASN A 23 -12.26 -9.92 -8.82
C ASN A 23 -11.00 -9.20 -9.31
N VAL A 24 -10.57 -8.16 -8.58
CA VAL A 24 -9.29 -7.48 -8.77
C VAL A 24 -8.31 -7.91 -7.68
N THR A 25 -7.02 -7.99 -8.01
CA THR A 25 -5.96 -8.32 -7.05
C THR A 25 -4.88 -7.25 -7.04
N PHE A 26 -4.81 -6.50 -5.96
CA PHE A 26 -3.74 -5.54 -5.73
C PHE A 26 -2.56 -6.21 -5.01
N ARG A 27 -1.34 -5.75 -5.31
CA ARG A 27 -0.10 -6.26 -4.72
C ARG A 27 0.74 -5.09 -4.24
N CYS A 28 1.26 -5.20 -3.02
CA CYS A 28 2.21 -4.27 -2.42
C CYS A 28 3.34 -5.09 -1.76
N PRO A 29 4.41 -5.42 -2.50
CA PRO A 29 5.58 -6.05 -1.91
C PRO A 29 6.27 -5.06 -0.97
N ILE A 30 6.54 -5.48 0.26
CA ILE A 30 7.13 -4.63 1.31
C ILE A 30 8.51 -5.17 1.64
N VAL A 31 9.50 -4.28 1.76
CA VAL A 31 10.82 -4.61 2.28
C VAL A 31 10.88 -4.12 3.73
N SER A 32 10.90 -5.08 4.65
CA SER A 32 10.95 -4.81 6.08
C SER A 32 12.03 -5.63 6.76
N ASP A 33 12.66 -5.05 7.77
CA ASP A 33 13.67 -5.76 8.55
C ASP A 33 13.07 -6.74 9.56
N LEU A 34 11.93 -6.40 10.14
CA LEU A 34 11.16 -7.25 11.04
C LEU A 34 9.84 -7.61 10.37
N GLU A 35 9.09 -8.53 10.96
CA GLU A 35 7.74 -8.83 10.49
C GLU A 35 6.85 -7.57 10.53
N PRO A 36 6.36 -7.08 9.37
CA PRO A 36 5.63 -5.83 9.33
C PRO A 36 4.15 -6.04 9.67
N TYR A 37 3.53 -5.03 10.29
CA TYR A 37 2.08 -4.92 10.32
C TYR A 37 1.59 -4.33 8.99
N ILE A 38 0.73 -5.07 8.28
CA ILE A 38 0.23 -4.70 6.96
C ILE A 38 -1.22 -4.27 7.08
N GLN A 39 -1.54 -3.12 6.48
CA GLN A 39 -2.90 -2.59 6.39
C GLN A 39 -3.16 -2.12 4.95
N TRP A 40 -4.39 -2.33 4.49
CA TRP A 40 -4.85 -1.79 3.21
C TRP A 40 -5.79 -0.62 3.49
N VAL A 41 -5.56 0.48 2.79
CA VAL A 41 -6.35 1.71 2.95
C VAL A 41 -6.78 2.19 1.57
N LYS A 42 -8.06 2.44 1.39
CA LYS A 42 -8.57 3.20 0.25
C LYS A 42 -8.40 4.69 0.55
N VAL A 43 -7.40 5.29 -0.07
CA VAL A 43 -7.08 6.71 0.10
C VAL A 43 -7.96 7.55 -0.83
N GLU A 44 -8.57 8.62 -0.31
CA GLU A 44 -9.40 9.54 -1.11
C GLU A 44 -8.57 10.63 -1.79
N GLN A 45 -7.49 11.08 -1.14
CA GLN A 45 -6.57 12.09 -1.62
C GLN A 45 -5.14 11.58 -1.46
N TYR A 46 -4.38 11.54 -2.55
CA TYR A 46 -2.99 11.10 -2.50
C TYR A 46 -2.23 11.96 -1.46
N PRO A 47 -1.58 11.34 -0.45
CA PRO A 47 -0.86 12.11 0.56
C PRO A 47 0.25 12.90 -0.14
N ASN A 48 0.24 14.22 0.05
CA ASN A 48 1.24 15.13 -0.51
C ASN A 48 2.56 14.99 0.25
N ASP A 49 3.31 13.90 0.04
CA ASP A 49 4.61 13.60 0.67
C ASP A 49 4.73 13.95 2.17
N SER A 50 3.59 14.00 2.87
CA SER A 50 3.55 14.24 4.30
C SER A 50 3.87 12.89 4.93
N ASP A 51 4.89 12.88 5.81
CA ASP A 51 5.40 11.71 6.54
C ASP A 51 4.36 11.12 7.55
N GLY A 52 3.07 11.41 7.33
CA GLY A 52 1.93 10.95 8.12
C GLY A 52 1.17 9.84 7.42
N THR A 53 0.53 8.98 8.21
CA THR A 53 -0.36 7.92 7.71
C THR A 53 -1.43 8.52 6.79
N PRO A 54 -1.65 7.97 5.58
CA PRO A 54 -2.66 8.48 4.68
C PRO A 54 -4.05 8.35 5.30
N ASN A 55 -4.84 9.43 5.25
CA ASN A 55 -6.24 9.38 5.64
C ASN A 55 -7.04 8.62 4.57
N GLY A 56 -7.78 7.60 5.00
CA GLY A 56 -8.63 6.82 4.09
C GLY A 56 -9.44 5.77 4.82
N THR A 57 -10.20 4.99 4.05
CA THR A 57 -11.02 3.90 4.60
C THR A 57 -10.21 2.61 4.69
N LEU A 58 -10.15 2.00 5.88
CA LEU A 58 -9.52 0.70 6.06
C LEU A 58 -10.26 -0.36 5.24
N LEU A 59 -9.49 -1.11 4.45
CA LEU A 59 -9.96 -2.29 3.73
C LEU A 59 -9.59 -3.51 4.60
N GLN A 60 -10.60 -4.24 5.04
CA GLN A 60 -10.49 -5.43 5.87
C GLN A 60 -10.68 -6.70 5.05
#